data_AF-A0A1X6MXU0-F1
#
_entry.id   AF-A0A1X6MXU0-F1
#
_cell.length_a   1.000
_cell.length_b   1.000
_cell.length_c   1.000
_cell.angle_alpha   90.00
_cell.angle_beta   90.00
_cell.angle_gamma   90.00
#
_symmetry.space_group_name_H-M   'P 1'
#
loop_
_entity.id
_entity.type
_entity.pdbx_description
1 polymer ?
#
loop_
_entity_poly.entity_id
_entity_poly.type
_entity_poly.pdbx_seq_one_letter_code
_entity_poly.pdbx_strand_id
1 'polypeptide(L)'
;YTRGGRRVILADQFGASLEFGKFKPFFQKWGLSWDAGSYHRTTFALNPVGVPSPLRPDALFQAYSMKATHLKGVARQHRVYVPTRGSRTESQVFESMPITGALLDESPAAWAPVGKGYLGFVGDVNAEQEATRLIIEMCG
;
A
#
# COMPACT_ATOMS: atom_id res chain seq x y z
N TYR A 1 12.26 12.19 11.58
CA TYR A 1 11.21 13.02 10.95
C TYR A 1 9.82 12.70 11.47
N THR A 2 9.29 11.49 11.28
CA THR A 2 7.93 11.13 11.73
C THR A 2 7.73 11.23 13.24
N ARG A 3 8.72 10.82 14.04
CA ARG A 3 8.69 11.00 15.51
C ARG A 3 8.42 12.45 15.96
N GLY A 4 8.81 13.43 15.14
CA GLY A 4 8.60 14.85 15.39
C GLY A 4 7.33 15.44 14.75
N GLY A 5 6.40 14.62 14.24
CA GLY A 5 5.13 15.08 13.68
C GLY A 5 5.05 15.16 12.16
N ARG A 6 6.16 14.88 11.44
CA ARG A 6 6.18 14.96 9.98
C ARG A 6 5.60 13.72 9.31
N ARG A 7 5.20 13.89 8.06
CA ARG A 7 4.79 12.81 7.15
C ARG A 7 5.98 12.38 6.31
N VAL A 8 6.17 11.07 6.13
CA VAL A 8 7.16 10.49 5.22
C VAL A 8 6.43 9.52 4.31
N ILE A 9 6.61 9.65 3.00
CA ILE A 9 5.96 8.81 2.01
C ILE A 9 7.04 8.05 1.24
N LEU A 10 6.89 6.74 1.16
CA LEU A 10 7.71 5.84 0.34
C LEU A 10 6.84 5.42 -0.84
N ALA A 11 7.19 5.82 -2.04
CA ALA A 11 6.34 5.66 -3.22
C ALA A 11 7.14 5.35 -4.48
N ASP A 12 6.42 5.08 -5.57
CA ASP A 12 6.95 4.83 -6.91
C ASP A 12 7.97 3.67 -6.87
N GLN A 13 9.17 3.86 -7.42
CA GLN A 13 10.16 2.81 -7.54
C GLN A 13 10.71 2.30 -6.20
N PHE A 14 10.40 2.91 -5.05
CA PHE A 14 10.86 2.41 -3.75
C PHE A 14 10.48 0.94 -3.54
N GLY A 15 9.22 0.58 -3.81
CA GLY A 15 8.72 -0.78 -3.64
C GLY A 15 9.35 -1.79 -4.60
N ALA A 16 9.76 -1.33 -5.80
CA ALA A 16 10.41 -2.16 -6.81
C ALA A 16 11.92 -2.27 -6.61
N SER A 17 12.55 -1.25 -6.02
CA SER A 17 14.01 -1.12 -5.92
C SER A 17 14.57 -1.69 -4.62
N LEU A 18 13.75 -1.79 -3.57
CA LEU A 18 14.18 -2.40 -2.33
C LEU A 18 14.23 -3.92 -2.50
N GLU A 19 15.37 -4.53 -2.20
CA GLU A 19 15.50 -5.99 -2.19
C GLU A 19 14.47 -6.62 -1.24
N PHE A 20 13.83 -7.72 -1.65
CA PHE A 20 12.73 -8.34 -0.92
C PHE A 20 13.07 -8.65 0.55
N GLY A 21 14.29 -9.16 0.82
CA GLY A 21 14.78 -9.47 2.17
C GLY A 21 15.09 -8.25 3.04
N LYS A 22 15.00 -7.03 2.51
CA LYS A 22 15.32 -5.78 3.21
C LYS A 22 14.08 -5.03 3.69
N PHE A 23 12.88 -5.40 3.23
CA PHE A 23 11.62 -4.76 3.66
C PHE A 23 11.41 -4.83 5.17
N LYS A 24 11.39 -6.04 5.75
CA LYS A 24 11.22 -6.19 7.21
C LYS A 24 12.27 -5.45 8.03
N PRO A 25 13.59 -5.62 7.80
CA PRO A 25 14.61 -4.83 8.51
C PRO A 25 14.44 -3.32 8.33
N PHE A 26 13.98 -2.85 7.17
CA PHE A 26 13.73 -1.44 6.93
C PHE A 26 12.55 -0.93 7.77
N PHE A 27 11.39 -1.58 7.71
CA PHE A 27 10.19 -1.15 8.43
C PHE A 27 10.27 -1.35 9.95
N GLN A 28 11.06 -2.31 10.42
CA GLN A 28 11.35 -2.49 11.85
C GLN A 28 12.04 -1.26 12.46
N LYS A 29 12.86 -0.51 11.69
CA LYS A 29 13.44 0.76 12.17
C LYS A 29 12.38 1.82 12.47
N TRP A 30 11.21 1.70 11.87
CA TRP A 30 10.03 2.54 12.11
C TRP A 30 9.10 1.97 13.20
N GLY A 31 9.43 0.81 13.77
CA GLY A 31 8.58 0.11 14.73
C GLY A 31 7.39 -0.62 14.11
N LEU A 32 7.42 -0.87 12.80
CA LEU A 32 6.34 -1.52 12.06
C LEU A 32 6.70 -2.98 11.75
N SER A 33 5.70 -3.87 11.81
CA SER A 33 5.81 -5.29 11.46
C SER A 33 5.72 -5.57 9.96
N TRP A 34 5.76 -4.53 9.13
CA TRP A 34 5.59 -4.63 7.69
C TRP A 34 6.74 -5.40 7.05
N ASP A 35 6.43 -6.19 6.03
CA ASP A 35 7.39 -6.92 5.23
C ASP A 35 6.90 -7.01 3.79
N ALA A 36 7.77 -7.40 2.86
CA ALA A 36 7.41 -7.58 1.47
C ALA A 36 6.33 -8.67 1.34
N GLY A 37 5.23 -8.30 0.69
CA GLY A 37 4.20 -9.20 0.19
C GLY A 37 4.43 -9.52 -1.28
N SER A 38 3.37 -9.84 -1.98
CA SER A 38 3.41 -10.24 -3.38
C SER A 38 3.63 -9.05 -4.32
N TYR A 39 4.02 -9.35 -5.56
CA TYR A 39 4.19 -8.37 -6.63
C TYR A 39 3.30 -8.75 -7.81
N HIS A 40 2.20 -8.02 -7.99
CA HIS A 40 1.28 -8.25 -9.11
C HIS A 40 0.43 -7.02 -9.41
N ARG A 41 -0.31 -7.10 -10.53
CA ARG A 41 -1.38 -6.16 -10.85
C ARG A 41 -2.73 -6.78 -10.55
N THR A 42 -3.62 -5.99 -9.97
CA THR A 42 -5.05 -6.27 -9.87
C THR A 42 -5.79 -4.97 -9.54
N THR A 43 -7.13 -5.01 -9.55
CA THR A 43 -7.98 -3.96 -9.00
C THR A 43 -8.02 -4.03 -7.47
N PHE A 44 -7.74 -2.91 -6.81
CA PHE A 44 -7.88 -2.73 -5.36
C PHE A 44 -8.96 -1.70 -5.07
N ALA A 45 -9.66 -1.87 -3.95
CA ALA A 45 -10.65 -0.91 -3.47
C ALA A 45 -10.21 -0.26 -2.17
N LEU A 46 -10.75 0.92 -1.86
CA LEU A 46 -10.57 1.53 -0.55
C LEU A 46 -10.97 0.54 0.54
N ASN A 47 -10.21 0.55 1.62
CA ASN A 47 -10.43 -0.36 2.72
C ASN A 47 -11.84 -0.18 3.31
N PRO A 48 -12.69 -1.23 3.31
CA PRO A 48 -14.09 -1.10 3.72
C PRO A 48 -14.27 -0.81 5.21
N VAL A 49 -13.23 -1.03 6.03
CA VAL A 49 -13.26 -0.64 7.46
C VAL A 49 -12.93 0.85 7.68
N GLY A 50 -12.65 1.59 6.61
CA GLY A 50 -12.31 3.01 6.63
C GLY A 50 -10.87 3.28 6.17
N VAL A 51 -10.67 4.47 5.61
CA VAL A 51 -9.35 4.97 5.24
C VAL A 51 -8.65 5.50 6.51
N PRO A 52 -7.34 5.22 6.71
CA PRO A 52 -6.63 5.67 7.90
C PRO A 52 -6.57 7.21 7.98
N SER A 53 -6.98 7.77 9.12
CA SER A 53 -6.86 9.21 9.40
C SER A 53 -5.40 9.70 9.34
N PRO A 54 -5.14 10.94 8.85
CA PRO A 54 -6.09 11.99 8.46
C PRO A 54 -6.45 11.99 6.97
N LEU A 55 -6.21 10.89 6.23
CA LEU A 55 -6.56 10.83 4.81
C LEU A 55 -8.08 10.90 4.63
N ARG A 56 -8.52 11.62 3.61
CA ARG A 56 -9.94 11.81 3.31
C ARG A 56 -10.42 10.82 2.23
N PRO A 57 -11.39 9.93 2.51
CA PRO A 57 -11.87 8.96 1.53
C PRO A 57 -12.46 9.58 0.26
N ASP A 58 -13.12 10.73 0.37
CA ASP A 58 -13.73 11.48 -0.74
C ASP A 58 -12.68 12.14 -1.66
N ALA A 59 -11.45 12.30 -1.18
CA ALA A 59 -10.32 12.75 -1.99
C ALA A 59 -9.67 11.60 -2.79
N LEU A 60 -10.09 10.35 -2.60
CA LEU A 60 -9.47 9.16 -3.18
C LEU A 60 -10.44 8.41 -4.11
N PHE A 61 -9.87 7.68 -5.08
CA PHE A 61 -10.64 6.81 -5.96
C PHE A 61 -11.13 5.58 -5.20
N GLN A 62 -12.39 5.20 -5.40
CA GLN A 62 -13.00 4.07 -4.68
C GLN A 62 -12.33 2.74 -4.99
N ALA A 63 -11.93 2.54 -6.25
CA ALA A 63 -11.16 1.39 -6.69
C ALA A 63 -10.41 1.71 -8.00
N TYR A 64 -9.27 1.08 -8.21
CA TYR A 64 -8.51 1.17 -9.46
C TYR A 64 -7.52 0.00 -9.58
N SER A 65 -7.02 -0.25 -10.80
CA SER A 65 -5.97 -1.24 -11.07
C SER A 65 -4.59 -0.61 -10.97
N MET A 66 -3.67 -1.26 -10.25
CA MET A 66 -2.26 -0.88 -10.24
C MET A 66 -1.36 -2.10 -10.16
N LYS A 67 -0.15 -2.01 -10.72
CA LYS A 67 0.90 -3.01 -10.54
C LYS A 67 1.76 -2.58 -9.36
N ALA A 68 1.75 -3.35 -8.28
CA ALA A 68 2.37 -2.92 -7.04
C ALA A 68 3.18 -4.02 -6.35
N THR A 69 4.21 -3.61 -5.62
CA THR A 69 4.78 -4.41 -4.51
C THR A 69 3.90 -4.23 -3.29
N HIS A 70 3.42 -5.34 -2.71
CA HIS A 70 2.54 -5.29 -1.57
C HIS A 70 3.31 -5.34 -0.25
N LEU A 71 2.63 -4.97 0.83
CA LEU A 71 3.07 -5.21 2.20
C LEU A 71 2.19 -6.25 2.88
N LYS A 72 2.85 -7.18 3.60
CA LYS A 72 2.21 -8.06 4.59
C LYS A 72 2.46 -7.53 6.00
N GLY A 73 1.66 -7.97 6.96
CA GLY A 73 1.78 -7.55 8.36
C GLY A 73 1.33 -6.12 8.64
N VAL A 74 0.65 -5.48 7.69
CA VAL A 74 -0.03 -4.18 7.89
C VAL A 74 -1.31 -4.42 8.67
N ALA A 75 -1.47 -3.74 9.80
CA ALA A 75 -2.71 -3.77 10.58
C ALA A 75 -3.90 -3.30 9.71
N ARG A 76 -5.07 -3.92 9.85
CA ARG A 76 -6.22 -3.67 8.97
C ARG A 76 -6.59 -2.19 8.91
N GLN A 77 -6.57 -1.48 10.03
CA GLN A 77 -6.88 -0.05 10.12
C GLN A 77 -5.81 0.88 9.53
N HIS A 78 -4.66 0.36 9.09
CA HIS A 78 -3.58 1.11 8.44
C HIS A 78 -3.49 0.82 6.93
N ARG A 79 -4.30 -0.11 6.42
CA ARG A 79 -4.38 -0.39 4.98
C ARG A 79 -5.24 0.68 4.32
N VAL A 80 -4.76 1.26 3.22
CA VAL A 80 -5.53 2.26 2.45
C VAL A 80 -6.35 1.58 1.37
N TYR A 81 -5.70 0.72 0.58
CA TYR A 81 -6.31 -0.08 -0.47
C TYR A 81 -6.13 -1.56 -0.16
N VAL A 82 -7.14 -2.38 -0.48
CA VAL A 82 -7.14 -3.83 -0.27
C VAL A 82 -7.70 -4.55 -1.51
N PRO A 83 -7.34 -5.81 -1.75
CA PRO A 83 -7.98 -6.59 -2.80
C PRO A 83 -9.46 -6.78 -2.50
N THR A 84 -10.27 -6.83 -3.55
CA THR A 84 -11.69 -7.18 -3.45
C THR A 84 -11.89 -8.69 -3.54
N ARG A 85 -13.07 -9.21 -3.16
CA ARG A 85 -13.40 -10.63 -3.34
C ARG A 85 -13.37 -11.09 -4.81
N GLY A 86 -13.58 -10.17 -5.75
CA GLY A 86 -13.54 -10.44 -7.19
C GLY A 86 -12.18 -10.16 -7.83
N SER A 87 -11.19 -9.68 -7.06
CA SER A 87 -9.89 -9.31 -7.61
C SER A 87 -9.17 -10.54 -8.16
N ARG A 88 -8.62 -10.38 -9.37
CA ARG A 88 -7.80 -11.38 -10.04
C ARG A 88 -6.51 -10.75 -10.52
N THR A 89 -5.44 -11.53 -10.63
CA THR A 89 -4.21 -11.05 -11.24
C THR A 89 -4.46 -10.65 -12.69
N GLU A 90 -3.80 -9.56 -13.09
CA GLU A 90 -3.86 -8.99 -14.43
C GLU A 90 -2.45 -9.08 -15.03
N SER A 91 -2.30 -9.81 -16.13
CA SER A 91 -1.01 -10.02 -16.80
C SER A 91 -1.22 -10.25 -18.29
N GLN A 92 -0.26 -9.82 -19.11
CA GLN A 92 -0.22 -10.08 -20.55
C GLN A 92 0.46 -11.41 -20.89
N VAL A 93 1.10 -12.05 -19.91
CA VAL A 93 1.93 -13.26 -20.11
C VAL A 93 1.42 -14.44 -19.29
N PHE A 94 0.85 -14.18 -18.12
CA PHE A 94 0.38 -15.20 -17.18
C PHE A 94 -1.14 -15.20 -17.13
N GLU A 95 -1.71 -16.37 -16.83
CA GLU A 95 -3.15 -16.51 -16.65
C GLU A 95 -3.67 -15.64 -15.49
N SER A 96 -4.90 -15.14 -15.65
CA SER A 96 -5.60 -14.44 -14.59
C SER A 96 -5.99 -15.41 -13.48
N MET A 97 -5.44 -15.23 -12.28
CA MET A 97 -5.67 -16.07 -11.10
C MET A 97 -6.43 -15.28 -10.03
N PRO A 98 -7.38 -15.90 -9.31
CA PRO A 98 -8.10 -15.23 -8.24
C PRO A 98 -7.18 -14.89 -7.06
N ILE A 99 -7.36 -13.70 -6.48
CA ILE A 99 -6.67 -13.30 -5.25
C ILE A 99 -7.36 -13.98 -4.06
N THR A 100 -6.68 -14.90 -3.39
CA THR A 100 -7.24 -15.70 -2.29
C THR A 100 -6.25 -15.89 -1.14
N GLY A 101 -6.74 -16.40 -0.01
CA GLY A 101 -5.92 -16.74 1.16
C GLY A 101 -5.12 -15.54 1.68
N ALA A 102 -3.83 -15.76 1.92
CA ALA A 102 -2.94 -14.74 2.49
C ALA A 102 -2.81 -13.47 1.63
N LEU A 103 -3.07 -13.54 0.32
CA LEU A 103 -3.02 -12.38 -0.58
C LEU A 103 -4.10 -11.34 -0.24
N LEU A 104 -5.23 -11.77 0.33
CA LEU A 104 -6.29 -10.87 0.81
C LEU A 104 -5.87 -10.06 2.04
N ASP A 105 -4.81 -10.51 2.74
CA ASP A 105 -4.25 -9.83 3.90
C ASP A 105 -3.09 -8.89 3.57
N GLU A 106 -2.71 -8.80 2.30
CA GLU A 106 -1.70 -7.88 1.82
C GLU A 106 -2.30 -6.53 1.41
N SER A 107 -1.46 -5.50 1.39
CA SER A 107 -1.86 -4.13 1.09
C SER A 107 -0.86 -3.48 0.15
N PRO A 108 -1.26 -3.01 -1.04
CA PRO A 108 -0.36 -2.27 -1.94
C PRO A 108 -0.12 -0.83 -1.46
N ALA A 109 -0.99 -0.31 -0.61
CA ALA A 109 -0.85 1.02 -0.02
C ALA A 109 -1.22 1.03 1.46
N ALA A 110 -0.40 1.68 2.29
CA ALA A 110 -0.56 1.71 3.73
C ALA A 110 -0.21 3.08 4.32
N TRP A 111 -0.87 3.42 5.43
CA TRP A 111 -0.67 4.66 6.18
C TRP A 111 -0.72 4.35 7.67
N ALA A 112 0.42 4.49 8.36
CA ALA A 112 0.51 4.18 9.79
C ALA A 112 1.06 5.35 10.60
N PRO A 113 0.54 5.58 11.81
CA PRO A 113 1.13 6.52 12.75
C PRO A 113 2.50 6.00 13.21
N VAL A 114 3.51 6.88 13.21
CA VAL A 114 4.84 6.60 13.76
C VAL A 114 5.28 7.78 14.62
N GLY A 115 5.21 7.60 15.94
CA GLY A 115 5.38 8.69 16.90
C GLY A 115 4.26 9.71 16.76
N LYS A 116 4.59 10.98 16.55
CA LYS A 116 3.61 12.07 16.34
C LYS A 116 3.20 12.28 14.89
N GLY A 117 3.87 11.59 13.95
CA GLY A 117 3.69 11.74 12.51
C GLY A 117 3.26 10.44 11.87
N TYR A 118 3.52 10.31 10.57
CA TYR A 118 3.02 9.18 9.78
C TYR A 118 4.04 8.67 8.77
N LEU A 119 4.02 7.36 8.54
CA LEU A 119 4.71 6.71 7.45
C LEU A 119 3.68 6.17 6.45
N GLY A 120 3.81 6.61 5.21
CA GLY A 120 3.07 6.12 4.06
C GLY A 120 3.92 5.21 3.19
N PHE A 121 3.27 4.20 2.63
CA PHE A 121 3.82 3.35 1.59
C PHE A 121 2.81 3.25 0.44
N VAL A 122 3.29 3.45 -0.78
CA VAL A 122 2.54 3.21 -2.02
C VAL A 122 3.43 2.36 -2.93
N GLY A 123 3.06 1.10 -3.11
CA GLY A 123 3.89 0.12 -3.82
C GLY A 123 3.75 0.14 -5.34
N ASP A 124 2.93 1.04 -5.89
CA ASP A 124 2.72 1.16 -7.33
C ASP A 124 4.03 1.47 -8.06
N VAL A 125 4.27 0.74 -9.16
CA VAL A 125 5.50 0.82 -9.93
C VAL A 125 5.33 1.49 -11.30
N ASN A 126 4.07 1.79 -11.67
CA ASN A 126 3.73 2.36 -12.97
C ASN A 126 3.26 3.82 -12.87
N ALA A 127 3.25 4.41 -11.67
CA ALA A 127 2.80 5.77 -11.40
C ALA A 127 1.37 6.03 -11.94
N GLU A 128 0.45 5.11 -11.63
CA GLU A 128 -0.97 5.28 -11.94
C GLU A 128 -1.48 6.60 -11.34
N GLN A 129 -2.40 7.25 -12.04
CA GLN A 129 -2.86 8.60 -11.65
C GLN A 129 -3.56 8.59 -10.29
N GLU A 130 -4.27 7.51 -9.99
CA GLU A 130 -4.97 7.28 -8.72
C GLU A 130 -3.98 7.06 -7.57
N ALA A 131 -2.87 6.35 -7.82
CA ALA A 131 -1.78 6.21 -6.85
C ALA A 131 -1.09 7.56 -6.60
N THR A 132 -0.89 8.36 -7.65
CA THR A 132 -0.38 9.73 -7.53
C THR A 132 -1.30 10.61 -6.69
N ARG A 133 -2.62 10.51 -6.89
CA ARG A 133 -3.61 11.20 -6.06
C ARG A 133 -3.51 10.82 -4.59
N LEU A 134 -3.32 9.53 -4.29
CA LEU A 134 -3.08 9.06 -2.92
C LEU A 134 -1.81 9.68 -2.31
N ILE A 135 -0.71 9.73 -3.06
CA ILE A 135 0.55 10.32 -2.60
C ILE A 135 0.36 11.80 -2.25
N ILE A 136 -0.37 12.55 -3.08
CA ILE A 136 -0.70 13.96 -2.82
C ILE A 136 -1.50 14.10 -1.52
N GLU A 137 -2.54 13.29 -1.31
CA GLU A 137 -3.33 13.32 -0.06
C GLU A 137 -2.47 12.94 1.17
N MET A 138 -1.51 12.03 1.02
CA MET A 138 -0.55 11.70 2.09
C MET A 138 0.37 12.88 2.43
N CYS A 139 0.75 13.72 1.47
CA CYS A 139 1.57 14.90 1.71
C CYS A 139 0.86 15.96 2.56
N GLY A 140 -0.47 16.07 2.42
CA GLY A 140 -1.32 16.98 3.19
C GLY A 140 -1.74 18.23 2.45
#